data_AF-A0A376ZU36-F1
#
_entry.id   AF-A0A376ZU36-F1
#
_cell.length_a   1.000
_cell.length_b   1.000
_cell.length_c   1.000
_cell.angle_alpha   90.00
_cell.angle_beta   90.00
_cell.angle_gamma   90.00
#
_symmetry.space_group_name_H-M   'P 1'
#
loop_
_entity.id
_entity.type
_entity.pdbx_description
1 polymer ?
#
loop_
_entity_poly.entity_id
_entity_poly.type
_entity_poly.pdbx_seq_one_letter_code
_entity_poly.pdbx_strand_id
1 'polypeptide(L)' 'MWRSNYAPPLLRILWRLGIRLPPLPFMPFWQVTLLMGGLWGISWGCAMWFMYWGRQEW' A
#
# COMPACT_ATOMS: atom_id res chain seq x y z
N MET A 1 21.13 -11.25 -2.52
CA MET A 1 20.11 -10.23 -2.87
C MET A 1 20.78 -8.87 -2.93
N TRP A 2 20.58 -8.08 -4.00
CA TRP A 2 21.22 -6.77 -4.18
C TRP A 2 20.69 -5.76 -3.16
N ARG A 3 21.55 -4.87 -2.64
CA ARG A 3 21.22 -3.95 -1.53
C ARG A 3 20.11 -2.94 -1.89
N SER A 4 19.97 -2.59 -3.17
CA SER A 4 18.85 -1.76 -3.67
C SER A 4 17.50 -2.47 -3.65
N ASN A 5 17.45 -3.82 -3.72
CA ASN A 5 16.20 -4.56 -3.56
C ASN A 5 15.74 -4.64 -2.10
N TYR A 6 16.65 -4.42 -1.14
CA TYR A 6 16.38 -4.57 0.29
C TYR A 6 15.78 -3.32 0.94
N ALA A 7 16.14 -2.13 0.43
CA ALA A 7 15.68 -0.85 0.95
C ALA A 7 15.29 0.07 -0.23
N PRO A 8 14.11 -0.15 -0.84
CA PRO A 8 13.63 0.67 -1.93
C PRO A 8 13.52 2.15 -1.49
N PRO A 9 13.61 3.11 -2.42
CA PRO A 9 13.62 4.54 -2.11
C PRO A 9 12.45 4.96 -1.21
N LEU A 10 11.28 4.38 -1.44
CA LEU A 10 10.07 4.59 -0.65
C LEU A 10 10.26 4.22 0.83
N LEU A 11 10.92 3.08 1.10
CA LEU A 11 11.22 2.63 2.46
C LEU A 11 12.17 3.59 3.17
N ARG A 12 13.17 4.13 2.45
CA ARG A 12 14.11 5.12 2.99
C ARG A 12 13.43 6.44 3.32
N ILE A 13 12.45 6.86 2.52
CA ILE A 13 11.63 8.05 2.79
C ILE A 13 10.79 7.82 4.05
N LEU A 14 10.13 6.66 4.17
CA LEU A 14 9.38 6.28 5.37
C LEU A 14 10.26 6.34 6.64
N TRP A 15 11.47 5.80 6.55
CA TRP A 15 12.43 5.83 7.66
C TRP A 15 12.87 7.25 8.03
N ARG A 16 13.04 8.14 7.05
CA ARG A 16 13.32 9.56 7.29
C ARG A 16 12.16 10.29 7.95
N LEU A 17 10.93 9.85 7.69
CA LEU A 17 9.71 10.36 8.34
C LEU A 17 9.50 9.76 9.75
N GLY A 18 10.46 8.99 10.28
CA GLY A 18 10.39 8.36 11.61
C GLY A 18 9.65 7.02 11.63
N ILE A 19 9.07 6.62 10.50
CA ILE A 19 8.27 5.40 10.37
C ILE A 19 9.21 4.22 10.05
N ARG A 20 9.67 3.52 11.09
CA ARG A 20 10.59 2.36 10.97
C ARG A 20 9.85 1.07 10.62
N LEU A 21 9.20 1.01 9.46
CA LEU A 21 8.62 -0.25 8.99
C LEU A 21 9.71 -1.19 8.42
N PRO A 22 9.66 -2.49 8.74
CA PRO A 22 10.49 -3.49 8.06
C PRO A 22 10.09 -3.58 6.58
N PRO A 23 10.96 -4.05 5.67
CA PRO A 23 10.57 -4.22 4.27
C PRO A 23 9.37 -5.16 4.15
N LEU A 24 8.48 -4.90 3.17
CA LEU A 24 7.21 -5.62 3.00
C LEU A 24 7.29 -7.16 3.12
N PRO A 25 8.28 -7.87 2.54
CA PRO A 25 8.38 -9.33 2.66
C PRO A 25 8.63 -9.84 4.09
N PHE A 26 9.06 -8.96 5.00
CA PHE A 26 9.36 -9.28 6.39
C PHE A 26 8.27 -8.80 7.36
N MET A 27 7.20 -8.18 6.86
CA MET A 27 6.07 -7.79 7.70
C MET A 27 5.18 -9.00 8.02
N PRO A 28 4.62 -9.09 9.23
CA PRO A 28 3.58 -10.08 9.54
C PRO A 28 2.37 -9.90 8.62
N PHE A 29 1.73 -11.02 8.28
CA PHE A 29 0.64 -11.08 7.32
C PHE A 29 -0.44 -10.02 7.54
N TRP A 30 -0.87 -9.79 8.78
CA TRP A 30 -1.91 -8.80 9.09
C TRP A 30 -1.51 -7.37 8.72
N GLN A 31 -0.23 -6.98 8.91
CA GLN A 31 0.25 -5.65 8.55
C GLN A 31 0.24 -5.46 7.04
N VAL A 32 0.70 -6.46 6.29
CA VAL A 32 0.69 -6.44 4.82
C VAL A 32 -0.73 -6.37 4.30
N THR A 33 -1.63 -7.18 4.84
CA THR A 33 -3.04 -7.22 4.43
C THR A 33 -3.74 -5.89 4.69
N LEU A 34 -3.53 -5.25 5.85
CA LEU A 34 -4.12 -3.94 6.12
C LEU A 34 -3.50 -2.83 5.26
N LEU A 35 -2.17 -2.81 5.11
CA LEU A 35 -1.48 -1.79 4.32
C LEU A 35 -1.82 -1.91 2.84
N MET A 36 -1.56 -3.07 2.24
CA MET A 36 -1.77 -3.28 0.80
C MET A 36 -3.24 -3.41 0.46
N GLY A 37 -4.00 -4.18 1.23
CA GLY A 37 -5.43 -4.36 1.03
C GLY A 37 -6.22 -3.08 1.31
N GLY A 38 -5.86 -2.32 2.34
CA GLY A 38 -6.45 -1.01 2.62
C GLY A 38 -6.10 0.01 1.54
N LEU A 39 -4.81 0.22 1.25
CA LEU A 39 -4.38 1.18 0.25
C LEU A 39 -4.99 0.86 -1.12
N TRP A 40 -4.83 -0.37 -1.61
CA TRP A 40 -5.31 -0.74 -2.93
C TRP A 40 -6.83 -0.92 -2.97
N GLY A 41 -7.40 -1.67 -2.04
CA GLY A 41 -8.82 -1.98 -2.02
C GLY A 41 -9.69 -0.73 -1.84
N ILE A 42 -9.30 0.18 -0.93
CA ILE A 42 -10.04 1.43 -0.73
C ILE A 42 -9.84 2.36 -1.92
N SER A 43 -8.59 2.57 -2.38
CA SER A 43 -8.35 3.48 -3.51
C SER A 43 -9.04 3.01 -4.79
N TRP A 44 -8.96 1.72 -5.10
CA TRP A 44 -9.64 1.13 -6.25
C TRP A 44 -11.16 1.14 -6.09
N GLY A 45 -11.67 0.79 -4.92
CA GLY A 45 -13.10 0.83 -4.62
C GLY A 45 -13.68 2.23 -4.77
N CYS A 46 -12.99 3.25 -4.23
CA CYS A 46 -13.36 4.65 -4.43
C CYS A 46 -13.31 5.05 -5.90
N ALA A 47 -12.25 4.70 -6.62
CA ALA A 47 -12.12 4.99 -8.04
C ALA A 47 -13.29 4.38 -8.84
N MET A 48 -13.59 3.09 -8.62
CA MET A 48 -14.71 2.41 -9.26
C MET A 48 -16.06 3.00 -8.89
N TRP A 49 -16.23 3.41 -7.63
CA TRP A 49 -17.44 4.10 -7.18
C TRP A 49 -17.66 5.40 -7.95
N PHE A 50 -16.65 6.26 -8.09
CA PHE A 50 -16.83 7.54 -8.80
C PHE A 50 -16.87 7.42 -10.32
N MET A 51 -16.20 6.42 -10.90
CA MET A 51 -16.10 6.26 -12.36
C MET A 51 -17.22 5.42 -12.95
N TYR A 52 -17.70 4.39 -12.23
CA TYR A 52 -18.56 3.37 -12.82
C TYR A 52 -19.79 3.05 -11.96
N TRP A 53 -19.60 2.63 -10.70
CA TRP A 53 -20.71 2.13 -9.88
C TRP A 53 -21.66 3.23 -9.38
N GLY A 54 -21.12 4.39 -9.01
CA GLY A 54 -21.90 5.51 -8.45
C GLY A 54 -22.73 6.27 -9.47
N ARG A 55 -22.50 6.04 -10.78
CA ARG A 55 -23.31 6.60 -11.88
C ARG A 55 -24.22 5.54 -12.51
N GLN A 56 -24.30 4.36 -11.92
CA GLN A 56 -25.16 3.29 -12.37
C GLN A 56 -26.59 3.60 -11.91
N GLU A 57 -27.27 4.41 -12.70
CA GLU A 57 -28.70 4.68 -12.57
C GLU A 57 -29.48 3.45 -13.08
N TRP A 58 -30.29 2.88 -12.18
CA TRP A 58 -31.14 1.71 -12.43
C TRP A 58 -32.39 2.09 -13.21
#